data_AF-A0A9E5F4F7-F1
#
_entry.id   AF-A0A9E5F4F7-F1
#
_cell.length_a   1.000
_cell.length_b   1.000
_cell.length_c   1.000
_cell.angle_alpha   90.00
_cell.angle_beta   90.00
_cell.angle_gamma   90.00
#
_symmetry.space_group_name_H-M   'P 1'
#
loop_
_entity.id
_entity.type
_entity.pdbx_description
1 polymer ?
#
loop_
_entity_poly.entity_id
_entity_poly.type
_entity_poly.pdbx_seq_one_letter_code
_entity_poly.pdbx_strand_id
1 'polypeptide(L)' 'KSIGLLDEGAAVLSRLTSATAWWVQTDAPEGMKLLMRRKLEKTMEGDFETDTMRYKATERYDTGFTDWRAMYGTPGV' A
#
# COMPACT_ATOMS: atom_id res chain seq x y z
N LYS A 1 19.18 3.42 8.51
CA LYS A 1 19.40 2.30 9.46
C LYS A 1 18.33 2.40 10.53
N SER A 2 17.54 1.34 10.76
CA SER A 2 16.56 1.28 11.85
C SER A 2 17.29 1.18 13.20
N ILE A 3 16.78 1.86 14.22
CA ILE A 3 17.34 1.95 15.58
C ILE A 3 17.07 0.71 16.45
N GLY A 4 16.57 -0.39 15.87
CA GLY A 4 16.37 -1.67 16.55
C GLY A 4 15.29 -1.67 17.64
N LEU A 5 14.47 -0.63 17.70
CA LEU A 5 13.39 -0.46 18.68
C LEU A 5 12.07 -1.14 18.26
N LEU A 6 11.95 -1.56 17.00
CA LEU A 6 10.80 -2.28 16.47
C LEU A 6 11.25 -3.63 15.92
N ASP A 7 10.50 -4.68 16.26
CA ASP A 7 10.86 -6.09 16.07
C ASP A 7 11.10 -6.45 14.59
N GLU A 8 10.31 -5.91 13.66
CA GLU A 8 10.46 -6.11 12.21
C GLU A 8 11.17 -4.95 11.49
N GLY A 9 11.70 -3.99 12.25
CA GLY A 9 12.28 -2.77 11.70
C GLY A 9 11.24 -1.77 11.21
N ALA A 10 11.71 -0.74 10.48
CA ALA A 10 10.87 0.32 9.95
C ALA A 10 10.90 0.30 8.42
N ALA A 11 9.72 0.27 7.80
CA ALA A 11 9.59 0.45 6.36
C ALA A 11 9.60 1.94 6.02
N VAL A 12 10.49 2.36 5.11
CA VAL A 12 10.53 3.73 4.59
C VAL A 12 9.75 3.78 3.28
N LEU A 13 8.59 4.41 3.30
CA LEU A 13 7.76 4.60 2.12
C LEU A 13 8.15 5.90 1.42
N SER A 14 8.62 5.81 0.17
CA SER A 14 8.96 6.99 -0.64
C SER A 14 7.77 7.91 -0.94
N ARG A 15 6.54 7.43 -0.73
CA ARG A 15 5.30 8.17 -0.95
C ARG A 15 4.90 9.05 0.25
N LEU A 16 5.52 8.86 1.42
CA LEU A 16 5.38 9.75 2.57
C LEU A 16 6.42 10.86 2.45
N THR A 17 5.98 12.06 2.07
CA THR A 17 6.86 13.18 1.73
C THR A 17 7.25 14.04 2.93
N SER A 18 6.51 13.97 4.03
CA SER A 18 6.82 14.71 5.27
C SER A 18 7.83 13.94 6.12
N ALA A 19 8.89 14.63 6.54
CA ALA A 19 9.93 14.06 7.40
C ALA A 19 9.46 13.85 8.85
N THR A 20 8.39 14.52 9.27
CA THR A 20 7.80 14.40 10.61
C THR A 20 6.65 13.41 10.66
N ALA A 21 6.16 12.95 9.50
CA ALA A 21 5.12 11.95 9.43
C ALA A 21 5.66 10.55 9.73
N TRP A 22 5.06 9.88 10.71
CA TRP A 22 5.42 8.52 11.08
C TRP A 22 4.17 7.75 11.53
N TRP A 23 4.18 6.44 11.31
CA TRP A 23 3.10 5.51 11.66
C TRP A 23 3.68 4.24 12.25
N VAL A 24 2.99 3.68 13.25
CA VAL A 24 3.35 2.45 13.97
C VAL A 24 2.14 1.54 14.02
N GLN A 25 2.34 0.28 13.59
CA GLN A 25 1.36 -0.78 13.75
C GLN A 25 1.42 -1.33 15.18
N THR A 26 0.27 -1.44 15.83
CA THR A 26 0.18 -1.97 17.21
C THR A 26 -0.08 -3.48 17.22
N ASP A 27 -0.17 -4.07 18.40
CA ASP A 27 -0.50 -5.48 18.66
C ASP A 27 -2.01 -5.81 18.56
N ALA A 28 -2.85 -4.83 18.19
CA ALA A 28 -4.27 -5.08 17.97
C ALA A 28 -4.49 -6.19 16.90
N PRO A 29 -5.28 -7.22 17.22
CA PRO A 29 -5.37 -8.43 16.39
C PRO A 29 -6.09 -8.21 15.06
N GLU A 30 -7.03 -7.26 15.03
CA GLU A 30 -7.74 -6.84 13.84
C GLU A 30 -7.35 -5.40 13.52
N GLY A 31 -7.17 -5.09 12.24
CA GLY A 31 -6.63 -3.81 11.83
C GLY A 31 -6.95 -3.44 10.40
N MET A 32 -5.94 -3.00 9.65
CA MET A 32 -6.11 -2.61 8.25
C MET A 32 -6.52 -3.83 7.43
N LYS A 33 -7.56 -3.69 6.62
CA LYS A 33 -8.07 -4.75 5.75
C LYS A 33 -8.02 -4.29 4.30
N LEU A 34 -7.54 -5.19 3.45
CA LEU A 34 -7.60 -5.08 2.00
C LEU A 34 -8.62 -6.08 1.48
N LEU A 35 -9.74 -5.59 0.94
CA LEU A 35 -10.78 -6.43 0.35
C LEU A 35 -10.68 -6.41 -1.17
N MET A 36 -10.27 -7.53 -1.75
CA MET A 36 -10.13 -7.67 -3.20
C MET A 36 -11.47 -8.05 -3.84
N ARG A 37 -12.04 -7.16 -4.68
CA ARG A 37 -13.21 -7.51 -5.53
C ARG A 37 -12.77 -8.18 -6.83
N ARG A 38 -11.71 -7.67 -7.47
CA ARG A 38 -11.09 -8.29 -8.65
C ARG A 38 -9.59 -8.23 -8.50
N LYS A 39 -8.94 -9.39 -8.62
CA LYS A 39 -7.48 -9.53 -8.63
C LYS A 39 -6.88 -8.79 -9.83
N LEU A 40 -5.58 -8.55 -9.79
CA LEU A 40 -4.85 -7.89 -10.87
C LEU A 40 -4.99 -8.69 -12.17
N GLU A 41 -5.65 -8.08 -13.15
CA GLU A 41 -5.84 -8.60 -14.48
C GLU A 41 -4.96 -7.81 -15.45
N LYS A 42 -4.08 -8.53 -16.15
CA LYS A 42 -3.17 -7.96 -17.15
C LYS A 42 -3.62 -8.40 -18.53
N THR A 43 -3.78 -7.44 -19.42
CA THR A 43 -4.18 -7.63 -20.82
C THR A 43 -3.17 -6.91 -21.71
N MET A 44 -2.87 -7.54 -22.85
CA MET A 44 -1.94 -7.01 -23.84
C MET A 44 -2.64 -7.04 -25.19
N GLU A 45 -2.59 -5.93 -25.91
CA GLU A 45 -3.14 -5.80 -27.26
C GLU A 45 -2.03 -5.29 -28.17
N GLY A 46 -1.75 -6.05 -29.23
CA GLY A 46 -0.84 -5.63 -30.29
C GLY A 46 -1.62 -4.82 -31.32
N ASP A 47 -1.11 -3.64 -31.65
CA ASP A 47 -1.62 -2.81 -32.74
C ASP A 47 -0.88 -3.21 -34.02
N PHE A 48 -1.58 -3.89 -34.93
CA PHE A 48 -0.98 -4.44 -36.15
C PHE A 48 -0.48 -3.35 -37.11
N GLU A 49 -1.14 -2.19 -37.16
CA GLU A 49 -0.78 -1.13 -38.11
C GLU A 49 0.46 -0.35 -37.68
N THR A 50 0.72 -0.26 -36.38
CA THR A 50 1.82 0.55 -35.82
C THR A 50 2.96 -0.28 -35.24
N ASP A 51 2.81 -1.61 -35.18
CA ASP A 51 3.72 -2.54 -34.52
C ASP A 51 4.00 -2.15 -33.05
N THR A 52 3.01 -1.55 -32.39
CA THR A 52 3.10 -1.13 -30.98
C THR A 52 2.32 -2.08 -30.07
N MET A 53 2.82 -2.26 -28.84
CA MET A 53 2.16 -3.06 -27.81
C MET A 53 1.53 -2.17 -26.77
N ARG A 54 0.23 -2.37 -26.51
CA ARG A 54 -0.50 -1.70 -25.43
C ARG A 54 -0.69 -2.66 -24.26
N TYR A 55 -0.26 -2.21 -23.08
CA TYR A 55 -0.43 -2.96 -21.84
C TYR A 55 -1.50 -2.30 -20.99
N LYS A 56 -2.43 -3.11 -20.50
CA LYS A 56 -3.47 -2.67 -19.56
C LYS A 56 -3.46 -3.60 -18.36
N ALA A 57 -3.28 -3.02 -17.18
CA ALA A 57 -3.43 -3.71 -15.91
C ALA A 57 -4.58 -3.07 -15.14
N THR A 58 -5.50 -3.88 -14.63
CA THR A 58 -6.62 -3.40 -13.82
C THR A 58 -6.80 -4.27 -12.59
N GLU A 59 -7.02 -3.63 -11.45
CA GLU A 59 -7.37 -4.29 -10.19
C GLU A 59 -8.49 -3.50 -9.52
N ARG A 60 -9.28 -4.17 -8.69
CA ARG A 60 -10.33 -3.52 -7.92
C ARG A 60 -10.33 -4.06 -6.51
N TYR A 61 -10.00 -3.19 -5.58
CA TYR A 61 -10.03 -3.47 -4.15
C TYR A 61 -10.61 -2.28 -3.40
N ASP A 62 -10.97 -2.54 -2.16
CA ASP A 62 -11.33 -1.51 -1.20
C ASP A 62 -10.43 -1.64 0.03
N THR A 63 -10.12 -0.49 0.62
CA THR A 63 -9.27 -0.39 1.81
C THR A 63 -10.11 0.10 2.97
N GLY A 64 -10.05 -0.62 4.08
CA GLY A 64 -10.82 -0.27 5.26
C GLY A 64 -10.08 -0.60 6.55
N PHE A 65 -10.74 -0.27 7.65
CA PHE A 65 -10.19 -0.48 8.98
C PHE A 65 -11.25 -1.01 9.92
N THR A 66 -10.98 -2.15 10.55
CA THR A 66 -11.92 -2.74 11.50
C THR A 66 -11.77 -2.14 12.90
N ASP A 67 -10.55 -1.78 13.31
CA ASP A 67 -10.25 -1.48 14.72
C ASP A 67 -9.86 -0.04 15.09
N TRP A 68 -9.46 0.90 14.25
CA TRP A 68 -8.96 2.23 14.69
C TRP A 68 -7.66 2.25 15.53
N ARG A 69 -7.45 1.36 16.50
CA ARG A 69 -6.28 1.34 17.40
C ARG A 69 -5.09 0.59 16.82
N ALA A 70 -5.32 -0.27 15.82
CA ALA A 70 -4.27 -1.00 15.10
C ALA A 70 -3.17 -0.13 14.42
N MET A 71 -3.37 1.18 14.29
CA MET A 71 -2.39 2.11 13.73
C MET A 71 -2.34 3.40 14.55
N TYR A 72 -1.14 3.84 14.89
CA TYR A 72 -0.91 5.09 15.60
C TYR A 72 0.19 5.92 14.94
N GLY A 73 0.11 7.24 15.03
CA GLY A 73 1.16 8.12 14.55
C GLY A 73 0.70 9.55 14.30
N THR A 74 1.44 10.25 13.46
CA THR A 74 1.17 11.66 13.14
C THR A 74 1.25 11.92 11.63
N PRO A 75 0.33 12.73 11.08
CA PRO A 75 0.41 13.17 9.68
C PRO A 75 1.58 14.13 9.42
N GLY A 76 2.30 14.55 10.45
CA GLY A 76 3.52 15.34 10.31
C GLY A 76 3.25 16.80 9.90
N VAL A 77 2.45 17.50 10.70
CA VAL A 77 2.29 18.96 10.66
C VAL A 77 3.47 19.62 11.36
#